data_AF-A0A7S1NEP0-F1
#
_entry.id   AF-A0A7S1NEP0-F1
#
_cell.length_a   1.000
_cell.length_b   1.000
_cell.length_c   1.000
_cell.angle_alpha   90.00
_cell.angle_beta   90.00
_cell.angle_gamma   90.00
#
_symmetry.space_group_name_H-M   'P 1'
#
loop_
_entity.id
_entity.type
_entity.pdbx_description
1 polymer ?
#
loop_
_entity_poly.entity_id
_entity_poly.type
_entity_poly.pdbx_seq_one_letter_code
_entity_poly.pdbx_strand_id
1 'polypeptide(L)'
;TVQYPSKITANPWHLVDGEGLNGFSGTTDNRWVLPLQVRHVQLDELQQTDGQMLRLVLDNPEYVQVDAPGWEGALDLIAAAPARYHVLIDAGALMAGASTSTVAAYLAARLDRRQFRGVVFFDPELAQWVVHDVHTGHVVPKGKSPIPLRRCFAYYDESRARGSDLQLRPDAVAAVTLSPHMGKDKLMQAAGRMRLLGRGQRLCYLGRPEISHAVRQACAVPTETYSLPPIPIGGPAFGTSDPSAAPFSFASSASSSSSTTASSASSSMFSFLSTASM
;
A
#
# COMPACT_ATOMS: atom_id res chain seq x y z
N THR A 1 -28.18 3.15 43.55
CA THR A 1 -27.43 3.56 42.35
C THR A 1 -26.73 4.85 42.69
N VAL A 2 -25.39 4.87 42.77
CA VAL A 2 -24.65 6.09 43.14
C VAL A 2 -24.71 7.04 41.96
N GLN A 3 -25.37 8.18 42.16
CA GLN A 3 -25.47 9.25 41.15
C GLN A 3 -24.35 10.24 41.43
N TYR A 4 -23.41 10.37 40.50
CA TYR A 4 -22.32 11.33 40.63
C TYR A 4 -22.85 12.77 40.48
N PRO A 5 -22.33 13.74 41.26
CA PRO A 5 -22.87 15.11 41.33
C PRO A 5 -22.64 15.93 40.05
N SER A 6 -21.73 15.52 39.18
CA SER A 6 -21.56 16.10 37.83
C SER A 6 -20.98 15.05 36.88
N LYS A 7 -21.26 15.21 35.59
CA LYS A 7 -20.71 14.38 34.51
C LYS A 7 -19.77 15.25 33.69
N ILE A 8 -18.48 14.92 33.71
CA ILE A 8 -17.52 15.54 32.80
C ILE A 8 -17.74 14.92 31.42
N THR A 9 -18.19 15.74 30.48
CA THR A 9 -18.27 15.38 29.06
C THR A 9 -17.13 16.06 28.33
N ALA A 10 -16.19 15.26 27.81
CA ALA A 10 -15.18 15.72 26.89
C ALA A 10 -15.45 15.21 25.48
N ASN A 11 -15.21 16.06 24.48
CA ASN A 11 -15.10 15.63 23.08
C ASN A 11 -13.63 15.80 22.64
N PRO A 12 -13.22 15.19 21.52
CA PRO A 12 -11.86 15.35 21.01
C PRO A 12 -11.47 16.81 20.70
N TRP A 13 -12.45 17.70 20.49
CA TRP A 13 -12.20 19.14 20.27
C TRP A 13 -11.73 19.86 21.54
N HIS A 14 -12.02 19.34 22.73
CA HIS A 14 -11.45 19.89 23.96
C HIS A 14 -9.93 19.66 24.07
N LEU A 15 -9.34 18.75 23.28
CA LEU A 15 -7.88 18.59 23.21
C LEU A 15 -7.19 19.78 22.52
N VAL A 16 -7.97 20.59 21.79
CA VAL A 16 -7.47 21.71 20.98
C VAL A 16 -8.03 23.07 21.44
N ASP A 17 -8.50 23.16 22.68
CA ASP A 17 -9.13 24.35 23.27
C ASP A 17 -8.11 25.31 23.92
N GLY A 18 -6.99 25.58 23.24
CA GLY A 18 -5.91 26.42 23.76
C GLY A 18 -5.18 27.21 22.67
N GLU A 19 -4.33 28.16 23.06
CA GLU A 19 -3.50 28.92 22.13
C GLU A 19 -2.17 28.20 21.81
N GLY A 20 -1.64 28.42 20.59
CA GLY A 20 -0.33 27.89 20.20
C GLY A 20 -0.31 26.40 19.80
N LEU A 21 -1.47 25.83 19.46
CA LEU A 21 -1.57 24.44 19.04
C LEU A 21 -1.09 24.23 17.61
N ASN A 22 -0.04 23.42 17.48
CA ASN A 22 0.49 22.98 16.21
C ASN A 22 -0.07 21.59 15.88
N GLY A 23 -0.74 21.49 14.74
CA GLY A 23 -1.19 20.23 14.20
C GLY A 23 -0.11 19.64 13.30
N PHE A 24 0.32 18.42 13.61
CA PHE A 24 1.17 17.63 12.74
C PHE A 24 0.31 16.55 12.10
N SER A 25 0.10 16.64 10.79
CA SER A 25 -0.52 15.56 10.04
C SER A 25 0.51 14.97 9.09
N GLY A 26 0.71 13.66 9.15
CA GLY A 26 1.42 12.92 8.10
C GLY A 26 0.61 12.81 6.80
N THR A 27 -0.62 13.34 6.78
CA THR A 27 -1.47 13.48 5.59
C THR A 27 -1.94 14.92 5.47
N THR A 28 -1.32 15.67 4.55
CA THR A 28 -1.63 17.10 4.34
C THR A 28 -3.07 17.35 3.86
N ASP A 29 -3.73 16.33 3.29
CA ASP A 29 -5.08 16.43 2.70
C ASP A 29 -6.14 16.92 3.69
N ASN A 30 -6.01 16.61 4.99
CA ASN A 30 -6.97 16.99 6.02
C ASN A 30 -6.74 18.39 6.62
N ARG A 31 -5.73 19.15 6.16
CA ARG A 31 -5.39 20.47 6.72
C ARG A 31 -6.58 21.44 6.76
N TRP A 32 -7.50 21.29 5.81
CA TRP A 32 -8.67 22.16 5.65
C TRP A 32 -9.82 21.85 6.62
N VAL A 33 -9.76 20.69 7.29
CA VAL A 33 -10.78 20.23 8.25
C VAL A 33 -10.27 20.36 9.69
N LEU A 34 -9.06 20.88 9.87
CA LEU A 34 -8.52 21.16 11.20
C LEU A 34 -9.29 22.30 11.88
N PRO A 35 -9.39 22.27 13.23
CA PRO A 35 -9.92 23.40 13.99
C PRO A 35 -9.23 24.70 13.61
N LEU A 36 -9.96 25.82 13.56
CA LEU A 36 -9.41 27.13 13.20
C LEU A 36 -8.24 27.57 14.08
N GLN A 37 -8.19 27.08 15.32
CA GLN A 37 -7.15 27.35 16.31
C GLN A 37 -5.85 26.57 16.05
N VAL A 38 -5.91 25.50 15.25
CA VAL A 38 -4.76 24.64 14.95
C VAL A 38 -4.01 25.18 13.74
N ARG A 39 -2.75 25.57 13.96
CA ARG A 39 -1.85 25.89 12.85
C ARG A 39 -1.24 24.61 12.31
N HIS A 40 -1.42 24.36 11.03
CA HIS A 40 -0.73 23.28 10.35
C HIS A 40 0.72 23.70 10.10
N VAL A 41 1.67 22.95 10.67
CA VAL A 41 3.10 23.19 10.47
C VAL A 41 3.61 22.15 9.49
N GLN A 42 4.01 22.59 8.28
CA GLN A 42 4.75 21.74 7.35
C GLN A 42 6.23 21.86 7.65
N LEU A 43 6.85 20.74 8.05
CA LEU A 43 8.29 20.63 8.18
C LEU A 43 8.88 20.29 6.80
N ASP A 44 9.97 20.96 6.42
CA ASP A 44 10.60 20.75 5.10
C ASP A 44 11.03 19.29 4.89
N GLU A 45 11.47 18.63 5.96
CA GLU A 45 11.82 17.20 5.99
C GLU A 45 10.63 16.27 5.69
N LEU A 46 9.40 16.73 5.88
CA LEU A 46 8.15 15.97 5.67
C LEU A 46 7.42 16.35 4.37
N GLN A 47 7.95 17.28 3.58
CA GLN A 47 7.35 17.68 2.29
C GLN A 47 7.24 16.51 1.29
N GLN A 48 8.15 15.53 1.36
CA GLN A 48 8.15 14.38 0.44
C GLN A 48 7.21 13.24 0.85
N THR A 49 6.73 13.24 2.11
CA THR A 49 5.95 12.12 2.64
C THR A 49 4.58 11.98 1.99
N ASP A 50 3.93 13.08 1.60
CA ASP A 50 2.60 13.07 0.98
C ASP A 50 2.60 12.33 -0.37
N GLY A 51 3.68 12.46 -1.15
CA GLY A 51 3.82 11.84 -2.46
C GLY A 51 4.47 10.45 -2.43
N GLN A 52 5.17 10.10 -1.34
CA GLN A 52 5.96 8.88 -1.28
C GLN A 52 5.10 7.62 -1.40
N MET A 53 4.00 7.53 -0.63
CA MET A 53 3.11 6.36 -0.71
C MET A 53 2.43 6.27 -2.08
N LEU A 54 2.03 7.40 -2.66
CA LEU A 54 1.46 7.44 -4.00
C LEU A 54 2.45 6.93 -5.05
N ARG A 55 3.71 7.38 -4.97
CA ARG A 55 4.79 6.88 -5.83
C ARG A 55 4.98 5.37 -5.67
N LEU A 56 5.03 4.87 -4.43
CA LEU A 56 5.17 3.43 -4.17
C LEU A 56 4.02 2.61 -4.77
N VAL A 57 2.79 3.11 -4.70
CA VAL A 57 1.62 2.50 -5.35
C VAL A 57 1.79 2.50 -6.87
N LEU A 58 2.18 3.64 -7.47
CA LEU A 58 2.35 3.78 -8.92
C LEU A 58 3.55 2.99 -9.49
N ASP A 59 4.61 2.80 -8.72
CA ASP A 59 5.79 1.99 -9.07
C ASP A 59 5.46 0.48 -9.14
N ASN A 60 4.22 0.07 -8.82
CA ASN A 60 3.72 -1.30 -8.94
C ASN A 60 2.60 -1.39 -10.00
N PRO A 61 2.92 -1.31 -11.31
CA PRO A 61 1.90 -1.25 -12.36
C PRO A 61 1.19 -2.58 -12.65
N GLU A 62 1.55 -3.64 -11.93
CA GLU A 62 1.04 -4.98 -12.21
C GLU A 62 -0.44 -5.11 -11.89
N TYR A 63 -1.23 -5.47 -12.89
CA TYR A 63 -2.67 -5.64 -12.79
C TYR A 63 -3.09 -6.96 -13.44
N VAL A 64 -3.98 -7.71 -12.77
CA VAL A 64 -4.53 -8.97 -13.26
C VAL A 64 -6.06 -8.91 -13.21
N GLN A 65 -6.68 -9.17 -14.36
CA GLN A 65 -8.11 -9.33 -14.48
C GLN A 65 -8.53 -10.71 -13.95
N VAL A 66 -9.51 -10.75 -13.06
CA VAL A 66 -10.10 -11.99 -12.53
C VAL A 66 -11.37 -12.28 -13.32
N ASP A 67 -11.28 -13.19 -14.30
CA ASP A 67 -12.41 -13.54 -15.18
C ASP A 67 -13.41 -14.51 -14.54
N ALA A 68 -12.94 -15.30 -13.58
CA ALA A 68 -13.76 -16.29 -12.92
C ALA A 68 -14.82 -15.62 -12.00
N PRO A 69 -16.06 -16.15 -11.98
CA PRO A 69 -17.11 -15.63 -11.13
C PRO A 69 -16.83 -15.91 -9.65
N GLY A 70 -17.40 -15.07 -8.79
CA GLY A 70 -17.27 -15.22 -7.34
C GLY A 70 -15.89 -14.83 -6.80
N TRP A 71 -15.70 -15.06 -5.50
CA TRP A 71 -14.44 -14.79 -4.82
C TRP A 71 -13.46 -15.96 -4.99
N GLU A 72 -13.99 -17.17 -5.19
CA GLU A 72 -13.26 -18.41 -5.40
C GLU A 72 -12.29 -18.30 -6.57
N GLY A 73 -12.73 -17.73 -7.70
CA GLY A 73 -11.91 -17.55 -8.89
C GLY A 73 -10.65 -16.71 -8.65
N ALA A 74 -10.74 -15.68 -7.81
CA ALA A 74 -9.59 -14.88 -7.43
C ALA A 74 -8.62 -15.68 -6.54
N LEU A 75 -9.14 -16.50 -5.63
CA LEU A 75 -8.32 -17.34 -4.75
C LEU A 75 -7.65 -18.48 -5.51
N ASP A 76 -8.34 -19.08 -6.48
CA ASP A 76 -7.77 -20.10 -7.36
C ASP A 76 -6.61 -19.52 -8.19
N LEU A 77 -6.77 -18.30 -8.72
CA LEU A 77 -5.69 -17.58 -9.40
C LEU A 77 -4.49 -17.34 -8.48
N ILE A 78 -4.74 -16.89 -7.25
CA ILE A 78 -3.70 -16.66 -6.25
C ILE A 78 -2.98 -17.96 -5.90
N ALA A 79 -3.73 -19.04 -5.66
CA ALA A 79 -3.19 -20.34 -5.29
C ALA A 79 -2.43 -21.04 -6.43
N ALA A 80 -2.82 -20.80 -7.68
CA ALA A 80 -2.13 -21.30 -8.87
C ALA A 80 -0.75 -20.66 -9.09
N ALA A 81 -0.46 -19.52 -8.46
CA ALA A 81 0.83 -18.84 -8.50
C ALA A 81 1.49 -18.76 -7.11
N PRO A 82 1.80 -19.92 -6.48
CA PRO A 82 2.22 -19.96 -5.07
C PRO A 82 3.54 -19.19 -4.84
N ALA A 83 4.48 -19.24 -5.79
CA ALA A 83 5.74 -18.50 -5.70
C ALA A 83 5.57 -16.97 -5.81
N ARG A 84 4.42 -16.50 -6.30
CA ARG A 84 4.16 -15.08 -6.56
C ARG A 84 3.51 -14.43 -5.36
N TYR A 85 2.34 -14.90 -4.94
CA TYR A 85 1.53 -14.21 -3.95
C TYR A 85 1.75 -14.73 -2.54
N HIS A 86 1.83 -13.80 -1.59
CA HIS A 86 2.07 -14.10 -0.18
C HIS A 86 1.02 -13.50 0.75
N VAL A 87 0.31 -12.49 0.23
CA VAL A 87 -0.66 -11.69 0.97
C VAL A 87 -1.85 -11.44 0.05
N LEU A 88 -3.06 -11.58 0.58
CA LEU A 88 -4.29 -11.06 0.00
C LEU A 88 -4.73 -9.87 0.85
N ILE A 89 -4.92 -8.72 0.20
CA ILE A 89 -5.50 -7.53 0.80
C ILE A 89 -6.83 -7.28 0.09
N ASP A 90 -7.92 -7.71 0.71
CA ASP A 90 -9.25 -7.49 0.18
C ASP A 90 -9.73 -6.06 0.46
N ALA A 91 -9.26 -5.11 -0.33
CA ALA A 91 -9.63 -3.70 -0.22
C ALA A 91 -10.77 -3.31 -1.18
N GLY A 92 -10.99 -4.10 -2.24
CA GLY A 92 -12.07 -3.93 -3.20
C GLY A 92 -13.35 -4.67 -2.84
N ALA A 93 -13.40 -5.32 -1.67
CA ALA A 93 -14.52 -6.17 -1.24
C ALA A 93 -14.85 -7.28 -2.26
N LEU A 94 -13.81 -7.85 -2.89
CA LEU A 94 -13.96 -8.97 -3.82
C LEU A 94 -14.36 -10.25 -3.09
N MET A 95 -13.99 -10.38 -1.80
CA MET A 95 -14.39 -11.49 -0.94
C MET A 95 -15.75 -11.26 -0.26
N ALA A 96 -16.49 -10.20 -0.64
CA ALA A 96 -17.78 -9.89 -0.04
C ALA A 96 -18.74 -11.08 -0.12
N GLY A 97 -19.40 -11.37 1.00
CA GLY A 97 -20.32 -12.50 1.14
C GLY A 97 -19.68 -13.78 1.69
N ALA A 98 -18.34 -13.87 1.75
CA ALA A 98 -17.64 -14.94 2.44
C ALA A 98 -17.16 -14.48 3.82
N SER A 99 -17.20 -15.37 4.82
CA SER A 99 -16.56 -15.11 6.11
C SER A 99 -15.05 -15.20 5.97
N THR A 100 -14.31 -14.52 6.84
CA THR A 100 -12.83 -14.57 6.80
C THR A 100 -12.29 -15.97 7.05
N SER A 101 -12.97 -16.76 7.88
CA SER A 101 -12.65 -18.17 8.14
C SER A 101 -12.89 -19.05 6.91
N THR A 102 -13.97 -18.82 6.15
CA THR A 102 -14.24 -19.53 4.89
C THR A 102 -13.16 -19.25 3.86
N VAL A 103 -12.80 -17.97 3.66
CA VAL A 103 -11.71 -17.58 2.73
C VAL A 103 -10.38 -18.20 3.15
N ALA A 104 -10.05 -18.16 4.45
CA ALA A 104 -8.81 -18.71 4.97
C ALA A 104 -8.74 -20.25 4.81
N ALA A 105 -9.83 -20.96 5.09
CA ALA A 105 -9.91 -22.41 4.89
C ALA A 105 -9.82 -22.78 3.40
N TYR A 106 -10.46 -21.99 2.52
CA TYR A 106 -10.41 -22.21 1.07
C TYR A 106 -8.99 -22.05 0.52
N LEU A 107 -8.27 -21.00 0.95
CA LEU A 107 -6.86 -20.80 0.65
C LEU A 107 -5.99 -21.91 1.23
N ALA A 108 -6.17 -22.28 2.50
CA ALA A 108 -5.39 -23.31 3.17
C ALA A 108 -5.44 -24.67 2.45
N ALA A 109 -6.58 -24.99 1.84
CA ALA A 109 -6.76 -26.21 1.07
C ALA A 109 -6.02 -26.23 -0.29
N ARG A 110 -5.66 -25.05 -0.85
CA ARG A 110 -5.12 -24.90 -2.21
C ARG A 110 -3.69 -24.39 -2.27
N LEU A 111 -3.22 -23.72 -1.22
CA LEU A 111 -1.86 -23.20 -1.17
C LEU A 111 -0.82 -24.33 -1.16
N ASP A 112 0.33 -24.08 -1.78
CA ASP A 112 1.44 -25.02 -1.74
C ASP A 112 1.93 -25.20 -0.29
N ARG A 113 1.69 -26.40 0.25
CA ARG A 113 2.04 -26.77 1.62
C ARG A 113 3.54 -26.73 1.87
N ARG A 114 4.40 -26.79 0.84
CA ARG A 114 5.87 -26.64 0.98
C ARG A 114 6.25 -25.20 1.31
N GLN A 115 5.52 -24.24 0.73
CA GLN A 115 5.77 -22.82 0.91
C GLN A 115 5.06 -22.28 2.16
N PHE A 116 3.77 -22.61 2.30
CA PHE A 116 2.90 -22.12 3.36
C PHE A 116 2.57 -23.22 4.36
N ARG A 117 2.69 -22.90 5.65
CA ARG A 117 2.31 -23.76 6.77
C ARG A 117 0.99 -23.32 7.41
N GLY A 118 0.54 -22.10 7.15
CA GLY A 118 -0.74 -21.61 7.63
C GLY A 118 -1.29 -20.44 6.83
N VAL A 119 -2.52 -20.05 7.12
CA VAL A 119 -3.14 -18.80 6.66
C VAL A 119 -3.42 -17.94 7.89
N VAL A 120 -2.85 -16.74 7.95
CA VAL A 120 -3.08 -15.79 9.05
C VAL A 120 -4.16 -14.80 8.64
N PHE A 121 -5.21 -14.68 9.44
CA PHE A 121 -6.36 -13.81 9.17
C PHE A 121 -6.94 -13.26 10.48
N PHE A 122 -7.73 -12.21 10.38
CA PHE A 122 -8.45 -11.67 11.52
C PHE A 122 -9.77 -12.40 11.72
N ASP A 123 -9.96 -12.98 12.90
CA ASP A 123 -11.21 -13.60 13.31
C ASP A 123 -12.09 -12.54 14.00
N PRO A 124 -13.25 -12.18 13.42
CA PRO A 124 -14.13 -11.16 13.97
C PRO A 124 -14.88 -11.63 15.23
N GLU A 125 -15.11 -12.93 15.40
CA GLU A 125 -15.80 -13.47 16.58
C GLU A 125 -14.87 -13.45 17.79
N LEU A 126 -13.60 -13.80 17.57
CA LEU A 126 -12.56 -13.78 18.60
C LEU A 126 -11.86 -12.42 18.74
N ALA A 127 -12.21 -11.45 17.89
CA ALA A 127 -11.63 -10.11 17.78
C ALA A 127 -10.08 -10.11 17.80
N GLN A 128 -9.45 -11.09 17.15
CA GLN A 128 -8.00 -11.26 17.17
C GLN A 128 -7.48 -11.94 15.91
N TRP A 129 -6.17 -11.84 15.70
CA TRP A 129 -5.48 -12.57 14.64
C TRP A 129 -5.32 -14.03 15.01
N VAL A 130 -5.69 -14.91 14.08
CA VAL A 130 -5.58 -16.35 14.20
C VAL A 130 -4.79 -16.92 13.01
N VAL A 131 -4.28 -18.13 13.17
CA VAL A 131 -3.59 -18.89 12.13
C VAL A 131 -4.35 -20.18 11.91
N HIS A 132 -4.81 -20.40 10.69
CA HIS A 132 -5.30 -21.70 10.21
C HIS A 132 -4.10 -22.53 9.75
N ASP A 133 -3.81 -23.64 10.40
CA ASP A 133 -2.74 -24.55 10.00
C ASP A 133 -3.18 -25.41 8.81
N VAL A 134 -2.43 -25.34 7.69
CA VAL A 134 -2.78 -26.09 6.47
C VAL A 134 -2.58 -27.60 6.59
N HIS A 135 -1.93 -28.08 7.66
CA HIS A 135 -1.69 -29.51 7.88
C HIS A 135 -2.71 -30.16 8.80
N THR A 136 -3.03 -29.48 9.89
CA THR A 136 -3.94 -30.01 10.92
C THR A 136 -5.37 -29.52 10.74
N GLY A 137 -5.57 -28.42 9.99
CA GLY A 137 -6.86 -27.74 9.86
C GLY A 137 -7.27 -26.96 11.12
N HIS A 138 -6.43 -26.95 12.17
CA HIS A 138 -6.72 -26.23 13.39
C HIS A 138 -6.54 -24.72 13.21
N VAL A 139 -7.47 -23.96 13.80
CA VAL A 139 -7.38 -22.52 13.91
C VAL A 139 -6.97 -22.17 15.32
N VAL A 140 -5.83 -21.48 15.46
CA VAL A 140 -5.28 -21.09 16.76
C VAL A 140 -4.95 -19.60 16.80
N PRO A 141 -5.06 -18.94 17.96
CA PRO A 141 -4.59 -17.56 18.13
C PRO A 141 -3.16 -17.37 17.64
N LYS A 142 -2.87 -16.27 16.93
CA LYS A 142 -1.54 -15.97 16.37
C LYS A 142 -0.43 -16.05 17.42
N GLY A 143 -0.68 -15.58 18.64
CA GLY A 143 0.29 -15.63 19.74
C GLY A 143 0.58 -17.03 20.29
N LYS A 144 -0.29 -18.01 20.00
CA LYS A 144 -0.15 -19.41 20.43
C LYS A 144 0.24 -20.34 19.27
N SER A 145 0.25 -19.84 18.03
CA SER A 145 0.62 -20.64 16.87
C SER A 145 2.13 -20.89 16.86
N PRO A 146 2.59 -22.15 16.70
CA PRO A 146 4.00 -22.45 16.50
C PRO A 146 4.48 -22.07 15.08
N ILE A 147 3.57 -21.69 14.19
CA ILE A 147 3.88 -21.38 12.79
C ILE A 147 4.36 -19.92 12.70
N PRO A 148 5.59 -19.67 12.21
CA PRO A 148 6.09 -18.31 12.06
C PRO A 148 5.36 -17.60 10.91
N LEU A 149 5.04 -16.31 11.07
CA LEU A 149 4.25 -15.53 10.09
C LEU A 149 4.84 -15.52 8.67
N ARG A 150 6.17 -15.56 8.53
CA ARG A 150 6.86 -15.69 7.24
C ARG A 150 6.55 -16.99 6.47
N ARG A 151 6.00 -17.99 7.16
CA ARG A 151 5.49 -19.26 6.59
C ARG A 151 3.97 -19.25 6.50
N CYS A 152 3.29 -18.16 6.82
CA CYS A 152 1.86 -18.02 6.62
C CYS A 152 1.57 -17.20 5.37
N PHE A 153 0.48 -17.55 4.68
CA PHE A 153 -0.16 -16.63 3.74
C PHE A 153 -1.02 -15.65 4.55
N ALA A 154 -0.88 -14.35 4.32
CA ALA A 154 -1.64 -13.36 5.10
C ALA A 154 -2.89 -12.91 4.37
N TYR A 155 -4.02 -12.86 5.06
CA TYR A 155 -5.28 -12.37 4.54
C TYR A 155 -5.78 -11.18 5.37
N TYR A 156 -5.89 -10.03 4.72
CA TYR A 156 -6.46 -8.81 5.27
C TYR A 156 -7.83 -8.55 4.65
N ASP A 157 -8.86 -8.49 5.50
CA ASP A 157 -10.20 -8.00 5.14
C ASP A 157 -10.36 -6.54 5.60
N GLU A 158 -10.86 -5.69 4.70
CA GLU A 158 -10.98 -4.23 4.81
C GLU A 158 -11.59 -3.76 6.15
N SER A 159 -12.68 -4.40 6.58
CA SER A 159 -13.54 -3.81 7.60
C SER A 159 -12.99 -3.96 9.03
N ARG A 160 -12.05 -4.89 9.28
CA ARG A 160 -11.79 -5.39 10.64
C ARG A 160 -10.30 -5.59 11.02
N ALA A 161 -9.35 -5.34 10.12
CA ALA A 161 -7.92 -5.51 10.36
C ALA A 161 -7.17 -4.23 10.80
N ARG A 162 -7.81 -3.29 11.51
CA ARG A 162 -7.17 -2.04 11.93
C ARG A 162 -6.10 -2.28 13.01
N GLY A 163 -5.01 -1.53 12.94
CA GLY A 163 -3.99 -1.43 13.99
C GLY A 163 -3.01 -2.61 14.14
N SER A 164 -3.10 -3.66 13.33
CA SER A 164 -2.17 -4.79 13.43
C SER A 164 -1.02 -4.71 12.44
N ASP A 165 0.18 -4.91 12.96
CA ASP A 165 1.42 -4.98 12.19
C ASP A 165 1.87 -6.44 12.10
N LEU A 166 1.54 -7.11 10.99
CA LEU A 166 2.07 -8.45 10.75
C LEU A 166 3.49 -8.31 10.19
N GLN A 167 4.44 -8.98 10.82
CA GLN A 167 5.79 -9.11 10.30
C GLN A 167 5.79 -10.12 9.13
N LEU A 168 5.46 -9.60 7.96
CA LEU A 168 5.45 -10.32 6.69
C LEU A 168 6.86 -10.53 6.17
N ARG A 169 7.00 -11.35 5.12
CA ARG A 169 8.30 -11.57 4.48
C ARG A 169 8.82 -10.28 3.81
N PRO A 170 10.14 -10.03 3.78
CA PRO A 170 10.71 -8.86 3.11
C PRO A 170 10.49 -8.82 1.60
N ASP A 171 10.29 -9.98 0.97
CA ASP A 171 10.07 -10.19 -0.46
C ASP A 171 8.59 -10.43 -0.81
N ALA A 172 7.66 -10.20 0.12
CA ALA A 172 6.26 -10.53 -0.05
C ALA A 172 5.61 -9.69 -1.17
N VAL A 173 4.85 -10.36 -2.04
CA VAL A 173 3.96 -9.71 -3.01
C VAL A 173 2.52 -9.83 -2.53
N ALA A 174 1.82 -8.69 -2.46
CA ALA A 174 0.42 -8.62 -2.11
C ALA A 174 -0.47 -8.57 -3.34
N ALA A 175 -1.46 -9.47 -3.40
CA ALA A 175 -2.63 -9.34 -4.25
C ALA A 175 -3.61 -8.36 -3.59
N VAL A 176 -3.82 -7.19 -4.20
CA VAL A 176 -4.70 -6.13 -3.69
C VAL A 176 -5.94 -6.07 -4.56
N THR A 177 -7.11 -6.33 -4.00
CA THR A 177 -8.37 -6.28 -4.76
C THR A 177 -8.82 -4.83 -4.94
N LEU A 178 -9.35 -4.51 -6.12
CA LEU A 178 -9.84 -3.17 -6.48
C LEU A 178 -11.36 -3.14 -6.65
N SER A 179 -11.97 -1.97 -6.43
CA SER A 179 -13.40 -1.72 -6.67
C SER A 179 -13.64 -0.43 -7.45
N PRO A 180 -14.81 -0.25 -8.10
CA PRO A 180 -15.04 0.87 -9.03
C PRO A 180 -15.03 2.24 -8.36
N HIS A 181 -15.32 2.28 -7.05
CA HIS A 181 -15.40 3.52 -6.27
C HIS A 181 -14.31 3.60 -5.20
N MET A 182 -13.18 2.92 -5.44
CA MET A 182 -12.06 2.92 -4.53
C MET A 182 -11.29 4.24 -4.62
N GLY A 183 -11.34 5.05 -3.55
CA GLY A 183 -10.57 6.29 -3.46
C GLY A 183 -9.08 6.06 -3.20
N LYS A 184 -8.27 7.09 -3.53
CA LYS A 184 -6.81 7.14 -3.31
C LYS A 184 -6.42 6.67 -1.90
N ASP A 185 -7.04 7.25 -0.87
CA ASP A 185 -6.64 7.01 0.51
C ASP A 185 -6.88 5.57 0.95
N LYS A 186 -7.97 4.97 0.48
CA LYS A 186 -8.29 3.57 0.75
C LYS A 186 -7.25 2.64 0.11
N LEU A 187 -6.82 2.94 -1.11
CA LEU A 187 -5.76 2.19 -1.79
C LEU A 187 -4.41 2.35 -1.10
N MET A 188 -4.04 3.56 -0.72
CA MET A 188 -2.81 3.83 0.03
C MET A 188 -2.81 3.16 1.41
N GLN A 189 -3.95 3.14 2.11
CA GLN A 189 -4.09 2.43 3.39
C GLN A 189 -3.95 0.92 3.24
N ALA A 190 -4.49 0.35 2.15
CA ALA A 190 -4.33 -1.07 1.82
C ALA A 190 -2.85 -1.38 1.50
N ALA A 191 -2.22 -0.58 0.63
CA ALA A 191 -0.80 -0.68 0.31
C ALA A 191 0.10 -0.57 1.56
N GLY A 192 -0.25 0.33 2.49
CA GLY A 192 0.48 0.56 3.73
C GLY A 192 0.51 -0.64 4.71
N ARG A 193 -0.25 -1.72 4.45
CA ARG A 193 -0.10 -3.00 5.16
C ARG A 193 1.23 -3.68 4.80
N MET A 194 1.78 -3.38 3.62
CA MET A 194 3.10 -3.81 3.17
C MET A 194 4.14 -2.82 3.68
N ARG A 195 4.63 -3.00 4.91
CA ARG A 195 5.56 -2.06 5.58
C ARG A 195 6.90 -1.88 4.88
N LEU A 196 7.32 -2.85 4.08
CA LEU A 196 8.56 -2.82 3.31
C LEU A 196 8.29 -2.59 1.82
N LEU A 197 7.15 -1.98 1.47
CA LEU A 197 6.82 -1.61 0.10
C LEU A 197 7.91 -0.69 -0.49
N GLY A 198 8.42 -1.05 -1.67
CA GLY A 198 9.58 -0.38 -2.28
C GLY A 198 10.94 -0.80 -1.70
N ARG A 199 10.97 -1.69 -0.71
CA ARG A 199 12.16 -2.31 -0.10
C ARG A 199 12.07 -3.83 -0.14
N GLY A 200 11.69 -4.37 -1.29
CA GLY A 200 11.53 -5.80 -1.55
C GLY A 200 10.08 -6.26 -1.64
N GLN A 201 9.17 -5.66 -0.85
CA GLN A 201 7.74 -5.94 -0.99
C GLN A 201 7.15 -5.20 -2.19
N ARG A 202 6.16 -5.83 -2.83
CA ARG A 202 5.50 -5.35 -4.05
C ARG A 202 3.99 -5.56 -3.99
N LEU A 203 3.27 -4.87 -4.87
CA LEU A 203 1.83 -4.99 -5.05
C LEU A 203 1.52 -5.56 -6.43
N CYS A 204 0.42 -6.30 -6.50
CA CYS A 204 -0.23 -6.71 -7.73
C CYS A 204 -1.73 -6.45 -7.54
N TYR A 205 -2.31 -5.68 -8.45
CA TYR A 205 -3.72 -5.35 -8.37
C TYR A 205 -4.58 -6.44 -9.02
N LEU A 206 -5.69 -6.78 -8.36
CA LEU A 206 -6.70 -7.70 -8.87
C LEU A 206 -8.01 -6.94 -9.07
N GLY A 207 -8.62 -7.10 -10.24
CA GLY A 207 -9.93 -6.50 -10.51
C GLY A 207 -10.77 -7.40 -11.40
N ARG A 208 -12.10 -7.31 -11.24
CA ARG A 208 -13.05 -8.00 -12.13
C ARG A 208 -13.09 -7.37 -13.52
N PRO A 209 -13.73 -7.99 -14.52
CA PRO A 209 -13.82 -7.43 -15.86
C PRO A 209 -14.41 -6.01 -15.89
N GLU A 210 -15.35 -5.68 -15.00
CA GLU A 210 -15.94 -4.34 -14.90
C GLU A 210 -14.91 -3.29 -14.47
N ILE A 211 -14.02 -3.65 -13.53
CA ILE A 211 -12.92 -2.78 -13.09
C ILE A 211 -11.91 -2.58 -14.22
N SER A 212 -11.55 -3.68 -14.87
CA SER A 212 -10.59 -3.68 -15.97
C SER A 212 -11.07 -2.80 -17.12
N HIS A 213 -12.38 -2.87 -17.42
CA HIS A 213 -13.03 -2.01 -18.40
C HIS A 213 -13.00 -0.54 -17.98
N ALA A 214 -13.37 -0.22 -16.73
CA ALA A 214 -13.33 1.16 -16.22
C ALA A 214 -11.91 1.76 -16.24
N VAL A 215 -10.90 0.98 -15.86
CA VAL A 215 -9.48 1.40 -15.91
C VAL A 215 -9.05 1.66 -17.35
N ARG A 216 -9.33 0.74 -18.29
CA ARG A 216 -9.00 0.93 -19.72
C ARG A 216 -9.67 2.17 -20.30
N GLN A 217 -10.95 2.40 -19.97
CA GLN A 217 -11.67 3.60 -20.38
C GLN A 217 -11.04 4.88 -19.83
N ALA A 218 -10.71 4.91 -18.54
CA ALA A 218 -10.08 6.07 -17.90
C ALA A 218 -8.68 6.37 -18.46
N CYS A 219 -7.92 5.32 -18.82
CA CYS A 219 -6.58 5.44 -19.38
C CYS A 219 -6.58 5.62 -20.92
N ALA A 220 -7.74 5.63 -21.58
CA ALA A 220 -7.88 5.63 -23.04
C ALA A 220 -7.07 4.52 -23.75
N VAL A 221 -6.93 3.36 -23.10
CA VAL A 221 -6.24 2.19 -23.65
C VAL A 221 -7.25 1.35 -24.45
N PRO A 222 -6.99 1.02 -25.73
CA PRO A 222 -7.86 0.14 -26.50
C PRO A 222 -8.04 -1.22 -25.84
N THR A 223 -9.22 -1.83 -25.97
CA THR A 223 -9.49 -3.20 -25.49
C THR A 223 -8.73 -4.20 -26.35
N GLU A 224 -7.45 -4.41 -26.10
CA GLU A 224 -6.72 -5.56 -26.59
C GLU A 224 -6.66 -6.64 -25.50
N THR A 225 -7.02 -7.86 -25.89
CA THR A 225 -7.04 -9.05 -25.05
C THR A 225 -5.60 -9.45 -24.73
N TYR A 226 -5.04 -8.94 -23.63
CA TYR A 226 -3.75 -9.41 -23.15
C TYR A 226 -3.91 -10.78 -22.49
N SER A 227 -3.50 -11.83 -23.22
CA SER A 227 -3.16 -13.10 -22.62
C SER A 227 -1.88 -12.94 -21.80
N LEU A 228 -1.85 -13.50 -20.59
CA LEU A 228 -0.63 -13.51 -19.78
C LEU A 228 0.50 -14.13 -20.60
N PRO A 229 1.72 -13.54 -20.61
CA PRO A 229 2.86 -14.22 -21.20
C PRO A 229 3.08 -15.56 -20.49
N PRO A 230 3.47 -16.63 -21.21
CA PRO A 230 3.74 -17.91 -20.59
C PRO A 230 4.81 -17.77 -19.51
N ILE A 231 4.56 -18.41 -18.37
CA ILE A 231 5.41 -18.38 -17.18
C ILE A 231 6.82 -18.85 -17.57
N PRO A 232 7.89 -18.07 -17.35
CA PRO A 232 9.24 -18.58 -17.46
C PRO A 232 9.48 -19.58 -16.33
N ILE A 233 9.44 -20.88 -16.65
CA ILE A 233 9.92 -21.95 -15.78
C ILE A 233 11.44 -21.91 -15.85
N GLY A 234 12.06 -21.08 -15.02
CA GLY A 234 13.50 -20.95 -14.94
C GLY A 234 13.92 -19.54 -14.52
N GLY A 235 14.13 -19.34 -13.22
CA GLY A 235 14.88 -18.19 -12.75
C GLY A 235 16.33 -18.28 -13.24
N PRO A 236 16.99 -17.16 -13.56
CA PRO A 236 18.40 -17.22 -13.91
C PRO A 236 19.19 -17.53 -12.63
N ALA A 237 20.01 -18.58 -12.70
CA ALA A 237 21.12 -18.74 -11.78
C ALA A 237 22.13 -17.61 -12.06
N PHE A 238 22.26 -16.67 -11.14
CA PHE A 238 23.42 -15.79 -11.08
C PHE A 238 23.96 -15.93 -9.64
N GLY A 239 25.17 -16.47 -9.42
CA GLY A 239 26.37 -16.22 -10.20
C GLY A 239 27.16 -15.15 -9.44
N THR A 240 28.28 -15.55 -8.87
CA THR A 240 29.09 -14.80 -7.92
C THR A 240 29.45 -13.39 -8.40
N SER A 241 29.37 -12.44 -7.48
CA SER A 241 29.80 -11.05 -7.58
C SER A 241 31.23 -10.88 -8.09
N ASP A 242 31.42 -9.98 -9.06
CA ASP A 242 32.73 -9.47 -9.48
C ASP A 242 32.83 -7.99 -9.03
N PRO A 243 33.70 -7.61 -8.08
CA PRO A 243 33.63 -6.33 -7.38
C PRO A 243 34.53 -5.23 -7.97
N SER A 244 34.62 -5.09 -9.30
CA SER A 244 35.50 -4.05 -9.91
C SER A 244 34.86 -3.10 -10.93
N ALA A 245 33.54 -3.10 -11.11
CA ALA A 245 32.88 -2.15 -12.00
C ALA A 245 32.55 -0.82 -11.29
N ALA A 246 33.25 0.25 -11.65
CA ALA A 246 33.04 1.62 -11.20
C ALA A 246 31.62 2.16 -11.51
N PRO A 247 31.11 3.13 -10.73
CA PRO A 247 29.74 3.63 -10.91
C PRO A 247 29.60 4.47 -12.20
N PHE A 248 28.58 4.13 -12.99
CA PHE A 248 28.21 4.86 -14.21
C PHE A 248 27.80 6.30 -13.91
N SER A 249 28.48 7.25 -14.56
CA SER A 249 28.17 8.68 -14.57
C SER A 249 26.98 8.96 -15.50
N PHE A 250 26.00 9.72 -15.02
CA PHE A 250 24.84 10.14 -15.80
C PHE A 250 25.20 11.44 -16.55
N ALA A 251 25.36 11.36 -17.87
CA ALA A 251 25.52 12.54 -18.72
C ALA A 251 24.15 13.20 -18.96
N SER A 252 24.03 14.48 -18.57
CA SER A 252 22.89 15.33 -18.86
C SER A 252 22.96 15.81 -20.32
N SER A 253 22.02 15.36 -21.15
CA SER A 253 21.81 15.92 -22.49
C SER A 253 20.81 17.07 -22.40
N ALA A 254 21.30 18.31 -22.46
CA ALA A 254 20.49 19.50 -22.62
C ALA A 254 20.01 19.61 -24.08
N SER A 255 18.71 19.57 -24.30
CA SER A 255 18.09 19.90 -25.59
C SER A 255 17.93 21.41 -25.71
N SER A 256 18.64 22.00 -26.65
CA SER A 256 18.53 23.39 -27.09
C SER A 256 17.22 23.65 -27.83
N SER A 257 16.41 24.60 -27.37
CA SER A 257 15.37 25.24 -28.17
C SER A 257 15.65 26.73 -28.27
N SER A 258 15.94 27.16 -29.49
CA SER A 258 16.11 28.55 -29.94
C SER A 258 14.82 29.36 -29.82
N SER A 259 14.89 30.55 -29.23
CA SER A 259 13.96 31.65 -29.54
C SER A 259 14.76 32.95 -29.69
N THR A 260 14.66 33.49 -30.90
CA THR A 260 15.20 34.79 -31.30
C THR A 260 14.04 35.79 -31.23
N THR A 261 14.15 36.85 -30.43
CA THR A 261 13.68 38.21 -30.77
C THR A 261 14.35 39.24 -29.87
N ALA A 262 14.75 40.35 -30.49
CA ALA A 262 15.60 41.39 -29.94
C ALA A 262 14.80 42.67 -29.61
N SER A 263 15.29 43.44 -28.62
CA SER A 263 15.41 44.92 -28.56
C SER A 263 15.70 45.31 -27.10
N SER A 264 16.93 45.66 -26.72
CA SER A 264 17.70 46.91 -26.89
C SER A 264 17.33 48.05 -25.90
N ALA A 265 18.38 48.47 -25.17
CA ALA A 265 18.63 49.76 -24.49
C ALA A 265 17.91 50.02 -23.15
N SER A 266 18.50 50.59 -22.10
CA SER A 266 19.87 51.00 -21.75
C SER A 266 19.85 51.48 -20.29
N SER A 267 21.03 51.48 -19.65
CA SER A 267 21.50 52.46 -18.65
C SER A 267 21.42 52.12 -17.14
N SER A 268 22.65 52.00 -16.60
CA SER A 268 23.17 52.62 -15.36
C SER A 268 22.90 51.91 -14.03
N MET A 269 23.94 51.26 -13.48
CA MET A 269 24.79 51.76 -12.38
C MET A 269 24.04 52.01 -11.07
N PHE A 270 24.27 51.16 -10.06
CA PHE A 270 24.90 51.57 -8.80
C PHE A 270 25.25 50.32 -7.96
N SER A 271 26.54 50.17 -7.67
CA SER A 271 27.10 49.40 -6.56
C SER A 271 26.81 50.13 -5.25
N PHE A 272 26.66 49.43 -4.11
CA PHE A 272 27.39 49.73 -2.85
C PHE A 272 26.98 48.80 -1.69
N LEU A 273 27.99 48.11 -1.13
CA LEU A 273 28.28 47.72 0.28
C LEU A 273 27.14 47.18 1.18
N SER A 274 27.22 45.99 1.78
CA SER A 274 28.16 45.53 2.83
C SER A 274 28.30 46.45 4.04
N THR A 275 27.58 46.17 5.12
CA THR A 275 28.11 46.25 6.50
C THR A 275 27.27 45.39 7.44
N ALA A 276 27.99 44.61 8.25
CA ALA A 276 27.52 43.93 9.43
C ALA A 276 27.47 44.89 10.64
N SER A 277 26.64 44.55 11.62
CA SER A 277 26.92 44.54 13.07
C SER A 277 25.85 45.20 13.95
N MET A 278 25.54 44.46 15.02
CA MET A 278 24.63 44.68 16.17
C MET A 278 23.14 44.43 15.96
#